data_AF-A0A2I1HPA4-F1
#
_entry.id   AF-A0A2I1HPA4-F1
#
_cell.length_a   1.000
_cell.length_b   1.000
_cell.length_c   1.000
_cell.angle_alpha   90.00
_cell.angle_beta   90.00
_cell.angle_gamma   90.00
#
_symmetry.space_group_name_H-M   'P 1'
#
loop_
_entity.id
_entity.type
_entity.pdbx_description
1 polymer ?
#
loop_
_entity_poly.entity_id
_entity_poly.type
_entity_poly.pdbx_seq_one_letter_code
_entity_poly.pdbx_strand_id
1 'polypeptide(L)'
;MKGQDELIGKDGVFKKNNKFSVPTHTTSNGEKFVDALSSPLSTIPRSKEEHEELDDLNNKFSECLDNLEKKKELSNEEGTTSKEKDNFNKNKKRVVTTQGRREDSE
;
A
#
# COMPACT_ATOMS: atom_id res chain seq x y z
N MET A 1 24.93 -15.20 15.43
CA MET A 1 23.61 -14.54 15.42
C MET A 1 22.92 -14.87 16.73
N LYS A 2 22.57 -13.87 17.57
CA LYS A 2 21.73 -14.10 18.75
C LYS A 2 20.29 -14.38 18.28
N GLY A 3 19.72 -15.50 18.73
CA GLY A 3 18.35 -15.90 18.42
C GLY A 3 17.32 -15.13 19.24
N GLN A 4 16.06 -15.15 18.78
CA GLN A 4 14.92 -14.50 19.45
C GLN A 4 14.55 -15.14 20.80
N ASP A 5 15.17 -16.28 21.12
CA ASP A 5 14.95 -17.06 22.35
C ASP A 5 15.36 -16.31 23.63
N GLU A 6 16.12 -15.22 23.53
CA GLU A 6 16.45 -14.37 24.68
C GLU A 6 15.27 -13.48 25.16
N LEU A 7 14.16 -13.41 24.42
CA LEU A 7 12.98 -12.60 24.81
C LEU A 7 12.07 -13.28 25.85
N ILE A 8 12.18 -14.60 25.98
CA ILE A 8 11.46 -15.39 26.95
C ILE A 8 12.49 -15.90 27.96
N GLY A 9 12.42 -15.39 29.20
CA GLY A 9 13.28 -15.87 30.28
C GLY A 9 13.06 -17.37 30.50
N LYS A 10 14.01 -18.06 31.14
CA LYS A 10 13.95 -19.52 31.37
C LYS A 10 12.67 -20.00 32.07
N ASP A 11 11.96 -19.08 32.74
CA ASP A 11 10.70 -19.33 33.42
C ASP A 11 9.45 -19.10 32.54
N GLY A 12 9.61 -18.90 31.22
CA GLY A 12 8.51 -18.71 30.28
C GLY A 12 7.84 -17.34 30.32
N VAL A 13 8.29 -16.43 31.21
CA VAL A 13 7.69 -15.11 31.37
C VAL A 13 8.27 -14.13 30.34
N PHE A 14 7.40 -13.62 29.46
CA PHE A 14 7.75 -12.56 28.51
C PHE A 14 8.08 -11.26 29.26
N LYS A 15 9.35 -10.86 29.25
CA LYS A 15 9.76 -9.54 29.75
C LYS A 15 9.67 -8.56 28.58
N LYS A 16 8.75 -7.61 28.68
CA LYS A 16 8.67 -6.49 27.73
C LYS A 16 9.84 -5.54 27.95
N ASN A 17 10.81 -5.59 27.04
CA ASN A 17 11.93 -4.65 26.99
C ASN A 17 11.42 -3.32 26.44
N ASN A 18 10.83 -2.48 27.29
CA ASN A 18 10.34 -1.16 26.91
C ASN A 18 11.52 -0.18 26.74
N LYS A 19 12.41 -0.45 25.78
CA LYS A 19 13.56 0.43 25.47
C LYS A 19 13.28 1.41 24.32
N PHE A 20 12.10 1.35 23.71
CA PHE A 20 11.65 2.41 22.81
C PHE A 20 10.98 3.51 23.64
N SER A 21 11.81 4.38 24.18
CA SER A 21 11.37 5.70 24.65
C SER A 21 10.98 6.50 23.42
N VAL A 22 9.68 6.60 23.13
CA VAL A 22 9.18 7.64 22.22
C VAL A 22 9.47 8.96 22.93
N PRO A 23 10.21 9.91 22.34
CA PRO A 23 10.33 11.24 22.91
C PRO A 23 8.93 11.87 22.95
N THR A 24 8.27 11.79 24.10
CA THR A 24 7.14 12.64 24.40
C THR A 24 7.68 14.05 24.41
N HIS A 25 7.31 14.82 23.37
CA HIS A 25 7.60 16.24 23.17
C HIS A 25 9.07 16.63 23.35
N THR A 26 9.81 16.67 22.23
CA THR A 26 11.06 17.42 22.15
C THR A 26 10.78 18.90 22.45
N THR A 27 11.01 19.35 23.69
CA THR A 27 11.28 20.75 23.98
C THR A 27 12.74 21.07 23.61
N SER A 28 13.18 20.65 22.42
CA SER A 28 14.40 21.20 21.84
C SER A 28 14.05 22.59 21.31
N ASN A 29 14.93 23.56 21.52
CA ASN A 29 14.80 24.94 21.02
C ASN A 29 14.85 25.07 19.48
N GLY A 30 14.59 23.97 18.76
CA GLY A 30 14.57 23.89 17.31
C GLY A 30 13.27 23.21 16.88
N GLU A 31 12.49 23.98 16.13
CA GLU A 31 11.37 23.58 15.27
C GLU A 31 10.33 22.66 15.92
N LYS A 32 9.31 23.28 16.52
CA LYS A 32 8.06 22.61 16.90
C LYS A 32 7.34 22.28 15.59
N PHE A 33 7.27 21.00 15.22
CA PHE A 33 6.42 20.57 14.12
C PHE A 33 4.98 20.95 14.46
N VAL A 34 4.35 21.70 13.56
CA VAL A 34 2.93 22.02 13.66
C VAL A 34 2.18 20.84 13.06
N ASP A 35 1.36 20.17 13.87
CA ASP A 35 0.45 19.15 13.36
C ASP A 35 -0.40 19.76 12.24
N ALA A 36 -0.53 19.04 11.11
CA ALA A 36 -1.36 19.51 10.01
C ALA A 36 -2.78 19.73 10.52
N LEU A 37 -3.40 20.84 10.14
CA LEU A 37 -4.78 21.14 10.48
C LEU A 37 -5.65 19.97 9.98
N SER A 38 -6.12 19.14 10.92
CA SER A 38 -7.14 18.15 10.65
C SER A 38 -8.38 18.93 10.23
N SER A 39 -8.70 18.91 8.93
CA SER A 39 -9.94 19.49 8.45
C SER A 39 -11.08 18.82 9.22
N PRO A 40 -12.00 19.60 9.82
CA PRO A 40 -13.17 19.01 10.44
C PRO A 40 -13.86 18.14 9.39
N LEU A 41 -14.14 16.88 9.76
CA LEU A 41 -14.95 16.00 8.93
C LEU A 41 -16.26 16.72 8.64
N SER A 42 -16.60 16.87 7.36
CA SER A 42 -17.82 17.56 6.96
C SER A 42 -19.00 16.89 7.66
N THR A 43 -19.57 17.58 8.64
CA THR A 43 -20.72 17.12 9.41
C THR A 43 -22.02 17.63 8.78
N ILE A 44 -21.91 18.21 7.58
CA ILE A 44 -23.03 18.79 6.87
C ILE A 44 -23.97 17.65 6.48
N PRO A 45 -25.25 17.68 6.90
CA PRO A 45 -26.23 16.72 6.44
C PRO A 45 -26.35 16.82 4.92
N ARG A 46 -26.26 15.67 4.24
CA ARG A 46 -26.48 15.60 2.79
C ARG A 46 -27.96 15.84 2.48
N SER A 47 -28.21 16.44 1.32
CA SER A 47 -29.54 16.61 0.76
C SER A 47 -30.10 15.27 0.27
N LYS A 48 -31.43 15.22 0.04
CA LYS A 48 -32.08 14.03 -0.49
C LYS A 48 -31.63 13.67 -1.90
N GLU A 49 -31.39 14.70 -2.73
CA GLU A 49 -30.88 14.54 -4.09
C GLU A 49 -29.49 13.90 -4.08
N GLU A 50 -28.57 14.39 -3.24
CA GLU A 50 -27.25 13.77 -3.07
C GLU A 50 -27.32 12.31 -2.62
N HIS A 51 -28.32 11.94 -1.81
CA HIS A 51 -28.51 10.54 -1.43
C HIS A 51 -28.96 9.67 -2.61
N GLU A 52 -29.90 10.15 -3.41
CA GLU A 52 -30.38 9.45 -4.60
C GLU A 52 -29.26 9.27 -5.64
N GLU A 53 -28.45 10.30 -5.87
CA GLU A 53 -27.27 10.21 -6.76
C GLU A 53 -26.25 9.17 -6.29
N LEU A 54 -25.99 9.10 -4.98
CA LEU A 54 -25.06 8.12 -4.40
C LEU A 54 -25.62 6.69 -4.48
N ASP A 55 -26.92 6.52 -4.28
CA ASP A 55 -27.60 5.23 -4.42
C ASP A 55 -27.54 4.76 -5.87
N ASP A 56 -27.82 5.62 -6.83
CA ASP A 56 -27.69 5.33 -8.26
C ASP A 56 -26.26 4.93 -8.65
N LEU A 57 -25.26 5.62 -8.11
CA LEU A 57 -23.85 5.30 -8.34
C LEU A 57 -23.49 3.91 -7.77
N ASN A 58 -23.98 3.59 -6.57
CA ASN A 58 -23.76 2.29 -5.94
C ASN A 58 -24.45 1.15 -6.70
N ASN A 59 -25.66 1.40 -7.21
CA ASN A 59 -26.39 0.44 -8.03
C ASN A 59 -25.63 0.12 -9.34
N LYS A 60 -25.13 1.15 -10.03
CA LYS A 60 -24.30 0.99 -11.24
C LYS A 60 -23.02 0.21 -10.95
N PHE A 61 -22.38 0.47 -9.80
CA PHE A 61 -21.17 -0.24 -9.41
C PHE A 61 -21.44 -1.72 -9.14
N SER A 62 -22.53 -2.03 -8.43
CA SER A 62 -22.95 -3.42 -8.16
C SER A 62 -23.22 -4.18 -9.45
N GLU A 63 -23.93 -3.56 -10.40
CA GLU A 63 -24.15 -4.14 -11.73
C GLU A 63 -22.84 -4.42 -12.47
N CYS A 64 -21.84 -3.54 -12.35
CA CYS A 64 -20.52 -3.79 -12.94
C CYS A 64 -19.82 -5.01 -12.34
N LEU A 65 -19.95 -5.22 -11.02
CA LEU A 65 -19.39 -6.40 -10.35
C LEU A 65 -20.08 -7.67 -10.80
N ASP A 66 -21.41 -7.69 -10.84
CA ASP A 66 -22.19 -8.84 -11.31
C ASP A 66 -21.82 -9.20 -12.76
N ASN A 67 -21.66 -8.19 -13.61
CA ASN A 67 -21.25 -8.38 -15.00
C ASN A 67 -19.82 -8.95 -15.11
N LEU A 68 -18.92 -8.60 -14.19
CA LEU A 68 -17.57 -9.17 -14.15
C LEU A 68 -17.61 -10.63 -13.67
N GLU A 69 -18.42 -10.94 -12.67
CA GLU A 69 -18.60 -12.30 -12.17
C GLU A 69 -19.18 -13.22 -13.26
N LYS A 70 -20.25 -12.78 -13.94
CA LYS A 70 -20.83 -13.50 -15.09
C LYS A 70 -19.82 -13.71 -16.21
N LYS A 71 -18.99 -12.71 -16.53
CA LYS A 71 -17.92 -12.86 -17.53
C LYS A 71 -16.88 -13.90 -17.12
N LYS A 72 -16.55 -13.98 -15.83
CA LYS A 72 -15.64 -15.00 -15.29
C LYS A 72 -16.26 -16.39 -15.40
N GLU A 73 -17.54 -16.55 -15.09
CA GLU A 73 -18.26 -17.82 -15.23
C GLU A 73 -18.31 -18.28 -16.70
N LEU A 74 -18.66 -17.39 -17.63
CA LEU A 74 -18.67 -17.68 -19.07
C LEU A 74 -17.28 -18.06 -19.60
N SER A 75 -16.21 -17.42 -19.11
CA SER A 75 -14.84 -17.78 -19.47
C SER A 75 -14.38 -19.14 -18.95
N ASN A 76 -15.09 -19.71 -17.96
CA ASN A 76 -14.81 -21.06 -17.45
C ASN A 76 -15.64 -22.15 -18.16
N GLU A 77 -16.78 -21.81 -18.78
CA GLU A 77 -17.60 -22.75 -19.58
C GLU A 77 -17.20 -22.79 -21.06
N GLU A 78 -16.81 -21.67 -21.67
CA GLU A 78 -16.34 -21.63 -23.05
C GLU A 78 -14.80 -21.59 -23.13
N GLY A 79 -14.17 -22.76 -23.26
CA GLY A 79 -12.90 -22.84 -23.98
C GLY A 79 -11.77 -23.63 -23.31
N THR A 80 -11.69 -24.91 -23.69
CA THR A 80 -10.40 -25.51 -24.01
C THR A 80 -9.63 -24.62 -24.99
N THR A 81 -8.40 -24.26 -24.60
CA THR A 81 -7.32 -23.69 -25.44
C THR A 81 -7.60 -22.37 -26.16
N SER A 82 -7.33 -21.24 -25.50
CA SER A 82 -6.59 -20.18 -26.19
C SER A 82 -5.48 -19.67 -25.28
N LYS A 83 -4.24 -19.98 -25.67
CA LYS A 83 -3.03 -19.63 -24.96
C LYS A 83 -2.72 -18.19 -25.33
N GLU A 84 -3.46 -17.24 -24.76
CA GLU A 84 -3.13 -15.83 -24.91
C GLU A 84 -1.76 -15.60 -24.25
N LYS A 85 -0.75 -15.39 -25.10
CA LYS A 85 0.60 -15.06 -24.62
C LYS A 85 0.54 -13.64 -24.09
N ASP A 86 0.31 -13.53 -22.79
CA ASP A 86 0.50 -12.30 -22.05
C ASP A 86 1.96 -11.85 -22.20
N ASN A 87 2.18 -10.80 -22.99
CA ASN A 87 3.49 -10.24 -23.26
C ASN A 87 3.90 -9.40 -22.05
N PHE A 88 4.26 -10.07 -20.95
CA PHE A 88 4.87 -9.42 -19.80
C PHE A 88 6.07 -8.57 -20.27
N ASN A 89 5.94 -7.25 -20.13
CA ASN A 89 7.03 -6.28 -20.25
C ASN A 89 8.11 -6.66 -19.22
N LYS A 90 9.08 -7.46 -19.64
CA LYS A 90 10.28 -7.75 -18.87
C LYS A 90 11.12 -6.49 -18.79
N ASN A 91 10.77 -5.59 -17.86
CA ASN A 91 11.70 -4.73 -17.16
C ASN A 91 12.82 -4.17 -18.08
N LYS A 92 12.52 -3.12 -18.85
CA LYS A 92 13.54 -2.41 -19.63
C LYS A 92 14.45 -1.62 -18.66
N LYS A 93 15.51 -2.25 -18.16
CA LYS A 93 16.56 -1.57 -17.39
C LYS A 93 17.23 -0.53 -18.29
N ARG A 94 17.40 0.71 -17.81
CA ARG A 94 18.32 1.67 -18.44
C ARG A 94 19.72 1.06 -18.40
N VAL A 95 20.33 0.94 -19.58
CA VAL A 95 21.77 0.67 -19.69
C VAL A 95 22.49 1.95 -19.24
N VAL A 96 23.22 1.88 -18.14
CA VAL A 96 24.14 2.94 -17.71
C VAL A 96 25.47 2.71 -18.43
N THR A 97 25.86 3.63 -19.30
CA THR A 97 27.21 3.66 -19.87
C THR A 97 28.11 4.42 -18.90
N THR A 98 29.17 3.79 -18.39
CA THR A 98 30.18 4.47 -17.58
C THR A 98 31.05 5.33 -18.50
N GLN A 99 31.09 6.63 -18.23
CA GLN A 99 31.93 7.57 -18.97
C GLN A 99 33.38 7.50 -18.46
N GLY A 100 34.32 7.17 -19.34
CA GLY A 100 35.76 7.50 -19.26
C GLY A 100 36.59 6.71 -18.23
N ARG A 101 37.34 5.72 -18.70
CA ARG A 101 38.57 5.27 -18.02
C ARG A 101 39.62 6.38 -18.23
N ARG A 102 40.13 6.98 -17.16
CA ARG A 102 41.37 7.77 -17.23
C ARG A 102 42.52 6.77 -17.32
N GLU A 103 43.30 6.84 -18.38
CA GLU A 103 44.57 6.14 -18.47
C GLU A 103 45.58 7.01 -17.71
N ASP A 104 45.90 6.61 -16.48
CA ASP A 104 47.05 7.15 -15.79
C ASP A 104 48.29 6.45 -16.39
N SER A 105 49.01 7.15 -17.28
CA SER A 105 50.32 6.72 -17.75
C SER A 105 51.33 6.78 -16.61
N GLU A 106 52.21 5.78 -16.52
CA GLU A 106 53.32 5.65 -15.54
C GLU A 106 54.25 6.87 -15.49
#